data_AF-A0A1Q7WZZ2-F1
#
_entry.id   AF-A0A1Q7WZZ2-F1
#
_cell.length_a   1.000
_cell.length_b   1.000
_cell.length_c   1.000
_cell.angle_alpha   90.00
_cell.angle_beta   90.00
_cell.angle_gamma   90.00
#
_symmetry.space_group_name_H-M   'P 1'
#
loop_
_entity.id
_entity.type
_entity.pdbx_description
1 polymer ?
#
loop_
_entity_poly.entity_id
_entity_poly.type
_entity_poly.pdbx_seq_one_letter_code
_entity_poly.pdbx_strand_id
1 'polypeptide(L)'
;MRPRVPYQAASIAQGARLYREHCAACHGRSGAGDGDRAATLPRRPPDLRSPHTAQHTAGDLFWWITGGIPRAAMPAFGDRLGAEARWDLVNFVRALGADTAARTLGPGVEPGRPWLVAPDFTFAVGPTPARALKDYRGRRIVLLVLYTLPDSRPRLAQLAANYNVLALLGVEVVAVPGDAAPDAIRRLGADPLILFPIVTEGAREIAAAYGLFARAPHAEFLIDRQGYVRARWAPETAPVRELNLLLADIQELNQEKAATPAADEHVH
;
A
#
# COMPACT_ATOMS: atom_id res chain seq x y z
N MET A 1 -4.54 -5.46 22.42
CA MET A 1 -3.66 -6.60 22.07
C MET A 1 -2.70 -6.11 20.99
N ARG A 2 -1.38 -6.35 21.11
CA ARG A 2 -0.42 -5.93 20.08
C ARG A 2 -0.49 -6.88 18.86
N PRO A 3 -0.52 -6.39 17.62
CA PRO A 3 -0.48 -7.25 16.44
C PRO A 3 0.74 -8.15 16.43
N ARG A 4 0.57 -9.44 16.11
CA ARG A 4 1.69 -10.39 15.98
C ARG A 4 2.33 -10.37 14.59
N VAL A 5 1.57 -9.98 13.57
CA VAL A 5 2.06 -9.81 12.20
C VAL A 5 2.08 -8.31 11.89
N PRO A 6 3.25 -7.73 11.53
CA PRO A 6 3.34 -6.31 11.19
C PRO A 6 2.49 -5.93 9.98
N TYR A 7 2.14 -4.65 9.86
CA TYR A 7 1.38 -4.13 8.72
C TYR A 7 2.30 -3.99 7.49
N GLN A 8 2.46 -5.10 6.76
CA GLN A 8 3.40 -5.22 5.66
C GLN A 8 2.75 -5.83 4.41
N ALA A 9 3.27 -5.48 3.23
CA ALA A 9 2.71 -5.86 1.93
C ALA A 9 2.55 -7.39 1.76
N ALA A 10 3.51 -8.18 2.26
CA ALA A 10 3.40 -9.64 2.25
C ALA A 10 2.22 -10.17 3.09
N SER A 11 1.97 -9.58 4.26
CA SER A 11 0.84 -9.92 5.13
C SER A 11 -0.48 -9.52 4.49
N ILE A 12 -0.55 -8.33 3.87
CA ILE A 12 -1.72 -7.86 3.12
C ILE A 12 -2.02 -8.79 1.94
N ALA A 13 -1.00 -9.20 1.18
CA ALA A 13 -1.16 -10.11 0.04
C ALA A 13 -1.65 -11.50 0.48
N GLN A 14 -1.10 -12.04 1.56
CA GLN A 14 -1.54 -13.31 2.15
C GLN A 14 -2.97 -13.20 2.72
N GLY A 15 -3.30 -12.09 3.38
CA GLY A 15 -4.63 -11.77 3.86
C GLY A 15 -5.66 -11.64 2.74
N ALA A 16 -5.28 -11.05 1.60
CA ALA A 16 -6.12 -10.97 0.41
C ALA A 16 -6.49 -12.36 -0.13
N ARG A 17 -5.54 -13.31 -0.10
CA ARG A 17 -5.79 -14.71 -0.49
C ARG A 17 -6.80 -15.36 0.45
N LEU A 18 -6.55 -15.31 1.76
CA LEU A 18 -7.44 -15.87 2.77
C LEU A 18 -8.83 -15.23 2.75
N TYR A 19 -8.91 -13.93 2.50
CA TYR A 19 -10.17 -13.21 2.40
C TYR A 19 -11.03 -13.72 1.24
N ARG A 20 -10.42 -13.97 0.08
CA ARG A 20 -11.14 -14.58 -1.06
C ARG A 20 -11.69 -15.96 -0.72
N GLU A 21 -10.92 -16.76 0.02
CA GLU A 21 -11.29 -18.12 0.41
C GLU A 21 -12.40 -18.16 1.47
N HIS A 22 -12.39 -17.22 2.41
CA HIS A 22 -13.20 -17.32 3.63
C HIS A 22 -14.24 -16.22 3.83
N CYS A 23 -14.01 -15.02 3.30
CA CYS A 23 -14.81 -13.83 3.63
C CYS A 23 -15.62 -13.30 2.43
N ALA A 24 -15.11 -13.46 1.21
CA ALA A 24 -15.68 -12.84 0.02
C ALA A 24 -17.11 -13.31 -0.32
N ALA A 25 -17.50 -14.53 0.07
CA ALA A 25 -18.86 -15.02 -0.16
C ALA A 25 -19.93 -14.16 0.56
N CYS A 26 -19.58 -13.51 1.68
CA CYS A 26 -20.48 -12.62 2.41
C CYS A 26 -20.12 -11.15 2.18
N HIS A 27 -18.84 -10.81 2.29
CA HIS A 27 -18.38 -9.40 2.23
C HIS A 27 -18.12 -8.90 0.80
N GLY A 28 -18.23 -9.76 -0.21
CA GLY A 28 -17.90 -9.45 -1.60
C GLY A 28 -16.39 -9.43 -1.85
N ARG A 29 -15.98 -9.65 -3.10
CA ARG A 29 -14.56 -9.65 -3.49
C ARG A 29 -13.88 -8.29 -3.27
N SER A 30 -14.65 -7.22 -3.38
CA SER A 30 -14.20 -5.84 -3.19
C SER A 30 -14.24 -5.37 -1.73
N GLY A 31 -14.92 -6.11 -0.85
CA GLY A 31 -15.22 -5.66 0.52
C GLY A 31 -16.48 -4.82 0.66
N ALA A 32 -17.28 -4.65 -0.40
CA ALA A 32 -18.45 -3.76 -0.39
C ALA A 32 -19.69 -4.30 0.38
N GLY A 33 -19.59 -5.47 1.01
CA GLY A 33 -20.72 -6.09 1.71
C GLY A 33 -21.80 -6.61 0.75
N ASP A 34 -21.40 -7.01 -0.46
CA ASP A 34 -22.24 -7.40 -1.60
C ASP A 34 -21.92 -8.80 -2.12
N GLY A 35 -21.33 -9.67 -1.29
CA GLY A 35 -21.07 -11.06 -1.67
C GLY A 35 -22.35 -11.84 -1.93
N ASP A 36 -22.25 -12.95 -2.64
CA ASP A 36 -23.40 -13.77 -3.09
C ASP A 36 -24.35 -14.18 -1.94
N ARG A 37 -23.82 -14.33 -0.72
CA ARG A 37 -24.61 -14.67 0.47
C ARG A 37 -25.14 -13.46 1.23
N ALA A 38 -24.66 -12.24 0.94
CA ALA A 38 -24.95 -11.03 1.72
C ALA A 38 -26.44 -10.77 1.92
N ALA A 39 -27.24 -10.95 0.87
CA ALA A 39 -28.69 -10.73 0.91
C ALA A 39 -29.45 -11.77 1.75
N THR A 40 -28.84 -12.92 2.04
CA THR A 40 -29.44 -14.01 2.84
C THR A 40 -29.13 -13.90 4.34
N LEU A 41 -28.25 -12.98 4.73
CA LEU A 41 -27.82 -12.84 6.12
C LEU A 41 -28.83 -12.00 6.93
N PRO A 42 -28.96 -12.26 8.25
CA PRO A 42 -29.83 -11.47 9.13
C PRO A 42 -29.50 -9.97 9.14
N ARG A 43 -28.23 -9.63 8.89
CA ARG A 43 -27.74 -8.27 8.70
C ARG A 43 -26.76 -8.27 7.53
N ARG A 44 -26.96 -7.34 6.59
CA ARG A 44 -26.01 -7.15 5.48
C ARG A 44 -24.63 -6.82 6.05
N PRO A 45 -23.55 -7.45 5.55
CA PRO A 45 -22.19 -7.10 5.98
C PRO A 45 -21.89 -5.62 5.66
N PRO A 46 -21.12 -4.93 6.50
CA PRO A 46 -20.74 -3.54 6.24
C PRO A 46 -19.82 -3.45 5.02
N ASP A 47 -19.77 -2.26 4.41
CA ASP A 47 -18.73 -1.92 3.43
C ASP A 47 -17.39 -1.76 4.16
N LEU A 48 -16.52 -2.76 4.02
CA LEU A 48 -15.21 -2.81 4.64
C LEU A 48 -14.24 -1.75 4.07
N ARG A 49 -14.57 -1.11 2.95
CA ARG A 49 -13.78 -0.01 2.37
C ARG A 49 -14.09 1.33 3.03
N SER A 50 -15.23 1.42 3.73
CA SER A 50 -15.67 2.68 4.32
C SER A 50 -14.73 3.16 5.44
N PRO A 51 -14.66 4.48 5.72
CA PRO A 51 -13.85 5.02 6.80
C PRO A 51 -14.15 4.42 8.17
N HIS A 52 -15.37 3.89 8.38
CA HIS A 52 -15.75 3.21 9.61
C HIS A 52 -14.86 2.01 9.92
N THR A 53 -14.40 1.27 8.92
CA THR A 53 -13.48 0.13 9.14
C THR A 53 -12.16 0.59 9.75
N ALA A 54 -11.67 1.78 9.37
CA ALA A 54 -10.45 2.36 9.89
C ALA A 54 -10.61 2.93 11.32
N GLN A 55 -11.85 3.06 11.83
CA GLN A 55 -12.12 3.49 13.21
C GLN A 55 -11.99 2.35 14.22
N HIS A 56 -11.99 1.09 13.76
CA HIS A 56 -11.83 -0.07 14.63
C HIS A 56 -10.36 -0.39 14.84
N THR A 57 -10.03 -0.75 16.06
CA THR A 57 -8.65 -1.15 16.38
C THR A 57 -8.31 -2.45 15.66
N ALA A 58 -7.02 -2.68 15.43
CA ALA A 58 -6.57 -3.98 14.90
C ALA A 58 -6.98 -5.15 15.83
N GLY A 59 -7.11 -4.88 17.14
CA GLY A 59 -7.60 -5.84 18.14
C GLY A 59 -9.09 -6.18 17.99
N ASP A 60 -9.94 -5.19 17.69
CA ASP A 60 -11.38 -5.40 17.47
C ASP A 60 -11.60 -6.28 16.24
N LEU A 61 -10.92 -5.96 15.14
CA LEU A 61 -10.98 -6.75 13.91
C LEU A 61 -10.51 -8.20 14.16
N PHE A 62 -9.40 -8.37 14.89
CA PHE A 62 -8.90 -9.70 15.25
C PHE A 62 -9.93 -10.46 16.09
N TRP A 63 -10.55 -9.82 17.07
CA TRP A 63 -11.55 -10.43 17.93
C TRP A 63 -12.78 -10.90 17.14
N TRP A 64 -13.32 -10.06 16.25
CA TRP A 64 -14.47 -10.45 15.42
C TRP A 64 -14.17 -11.56 14.43
N ILE A 65 -12.99 -11.56 13.80
CA ILE A 65 -12.58 -12.66 12.93
C ILE A 65 -12.41 -13.96 13.75
N THR A 66 -11.90 -13.85 14.97
CA THR A 66 -11.69 -14.99 15.86
C THR A 66 -12.99 -15.61 16.31
N GLY A 67 -13.87 -14.83 16.93
CA GLY A 67 -15.10 -15.30 17.57
C GLY A 67 -16.33 -15.29 16.67
N GLY A 68 -16.23 -14.69 15.49
CA GLY A 68 -17.39 -14.42 14.63
C GLY A 68 -18.32 -13.38 15.26
N ILE A 69 -19.45 -13.16 14.59
CA ILE A 69 -20.54 -12.28 15.06
C ILE A 69 -21.85 -13.06 14.89
N PRO A 70 -22.27 -13.86 15.89
CA PRO A 70 -23.42 -14.76 15.76
C PRO A 70 -24.71 -14.05 15.35
N ARG A 71 -24.96 -12.86 15.89
CA ARG A 71 -26.14 -12.03 15.57
C ARG A 71 -26.19 -11.59 14.10
N ALA A 72 -25.04 -11.53 13.43
CA ALA A 72 -24.90 -11.21 12.01
C ALA A 72 -24.62 -12.45 11.15
N ALA A 73 -24.66 -13.65 11.75
CA ALA A 73 -24.26 -14.91 11.13
C ALA A 73 -22.84 -14.91 10.53
N MET A 74 -21.94 -14.08 11.06
CA MET A 74 -20.52 -14.13 10.70
C MET A 74 -19.86 -15.30 11.45
N PRO A 75 -19.27 -16.28 10.74
CA PRO A 75 -18.67 -17.46 11.36
C PRO A 75 -17.41 -17.10 12.15
N ALA A 76 -17.12 -17.90 13.19
CA ALA A 76 -15.86 -17.86 13.90
C ALA A 76 -14.75 -18.55 13.10
N PHE A 77 -13.54 -17.97 13.09
CA PHE A 77 -12.36 -18.55 12.45
C PHE A 77 -11.26 -18.97 13.42
N GLY A 78 -11.47 -18.81 14.73
CA GLY A 78 -10.48 -19.15 15.76
C GLY A 78 -9.95 -20.60 15.67
N ASP A 79 -10.83 -21.54 15.35
CA ASP A 79 -10.50 -22.98 15.22
C ASP A 79 -10.16 -23.40 13.79
N ARG A 80 -10.31 -22.49 12.82
CA ARG A 80 -10.10 -22.76 11.38
C ARG A 80 -8.79 -22.16 10.86
N LEU A 81 -8.36 -21.05 11.45
CA LEU A 81 -7.20 -20.29 11.03
C LEU A 81 -6.27 -20.03 12.22
N GLY A 82 -4.99 -20.30 12.00
CA GLY A 82 -3.92 -19.92 12.94
C GLY A 82 -3.93 -18.41 13.22
N ALA A 83 -3.33 -18.01 14.34
CA ALA A 83 -3.32 -16.61 14.77
C ALA A 83 -2.67 -15.68 13.72
N GLU A 84 -1.60 -16.12 13.06
CA GLU A 84 -0.93 -15.34 12.00
C GLU A 84 -1.85 -15.12 10.79
N ALA A 85 -2.50 -16.17 10.28
CA ALA A 85 -3.47 -16.07 9.19
C ALA A 85 -4.64 -15.11 9.51
N ARG A 86 -5.07 -15.07 10.77
CA ARG A 86 -6.08 -14.09 11.22
C ARG A 86 -5.52 -12.66 11.27
N TRP A 87 -4.26 -12.47 11.65
CA TRP A 87 -3.62 -11.15 11.56
C TRP A 87 -3.39 -10.70 10.11
N ASP A 88 -3.10 -11.63 9.19
CA ASP A 88 -3.04 -11.33 7.76
C ASP A 88 -4.39 -10.83 7.24
N LEU A 89 -5.49 -11.48 7.63
CA LEU A 89 -6.84 -10.98 7.33
C LEU A 89 -7.08 -9.58 7.90
N VAL A 90 -6.67 -9.32 9.15
CA VAL A 90 -6.79 -7.99 9.76
C VAL A 90 -6.02 -6.95 8.95
N ASN A 91 -4.77 -7.22 8.57
CA ASN A 91 -3.96 -6.30 7.78
C ASN A 91 -4.59 -6.03 6.40
N PHE A 92 -5.13 -7.06 5.74
CA PHE A 92 -5.87 -6.88 4.50
C PHE A 92 -7.14 -6.03 4.66
N VAL A 93 -7.95 -6.26 5.71
CA VAL A 93 -9.16 -5.47 5.99
C VAL A 93 -8.82 -4.02 6.31
N ARG A 94 -7.74 -3.77 7.07
CA ARG A 94 -7.23 -2.41 7.31
C ARG A 94 -6.79 -1.73 6.02
N ALA A 95 -6.12 -2.45 5.13
CA ALA A 95 -5.73 -1.93 3.82
C ALA A 95 -6.96 -1.61 2.94
N LEU A 96 -8.02 -2.42 2.99
CA LEU A 96 -9.28 -2.10 2.31
C LEU A 96 -9.94 -0.83 2.86
N GLY A 97 -10.03 -0.68 4.19
CA GLY A 97 -10.57 0.54 4.82
C GLY A 97 -9.72 1.78 4.51
N ALA A 98 -8.42 1.58 4.25
CA ALA A 98 -7.50 2.62 3.83
C ALA A 98 -7.63 2.98 2.33
N ASP A 99 -8.31 2.22 1.46
CA ASP A 99 -8.50 2.57 0.03
C ASP A 99 -9.30 3.87 -0.12
N THR A 100 -10.48 3.97 0.50
CA THR A 100 -11.27 5.21 0.46
C THR A 100 -10.47 6.40 1.01
N ALA A 101 -9.71 6.15 2.06
CA ALA A 101 -8.81 7.12 2.64
C ALA A 101 -7.69 7.56 1.68
N ALA A 102 -7.01 6.62 1.03
CA ALA A 102 -6.06 6.93 -0.02
C ALA A 102 -6.72 7.75 -1.13
N ARG A 103 -8.00 7.50 -1.43
CA ARG A 103 -8.77 8.27 -2.43
C ARG A 103 -9.04 9.71 -2.08
N THR A 104 -8.97 10.07 -0.81
CA THR A 104 -9.08 11.45 -0.38
C THR A 104 -7.73 12.16 -0.31
N LEU A 105 -6.60 11.47 -0.54
CA LEU A 105 -5.32 12.16 -0.71
C LEU A 105 -5.42 13.06 -1.94
N GLY A 106 -5.22 14.36 -1.73
CA GLY A 106 -5.14 15.34 -2.80
C GLY A 106 -3.97 15.07 -3.76
N PRO A 107 -3.91 15.77 -4.90
CA PRO A 107 -2.87 15.60 -5.89
C PRO A 107 -1.50 16.14 -5.44
N GLY A 108 -1.34 16.63 -4.20
CA GLY A 108 -0.10 17.17 -3.67
C GLY A 108 -0.03 16.98 -2.16
N VAL A 109 1.12 17.31 -1.58
CA VAL A 109 1.36 17.15 -0.14
C VAL A 109 0.58 18.19 0.65
N GLU A 110 -0.25 17.74 1.60
CA GLU A 110 -0.84 18.60 2.61
C GLU A 110 0.14 18.77 3.80
N PRO A 111 0.54 20.00 4.15
CA PRO A 111 1.44 20.25 5.27
C PRO A 111 0.83 19.83 6.62
N GLY A 112 1.61 19.16 7.48
CA GLY A 112 1.22 18.84 8.85
C GLY A 112 0.12 17.77 8.97
N ARG A 113 -0.18 17.04 7.90
CA ARG A 113 -1.26 16.03 7.87
C ARG A 113 -0.77 14.63 7.45
N PRO A 114 0.18 14.01 8.18
CA PRO A 114 0.51 12.60 7.99
C PRO A 114 -0.53 11.73 8.68
N TRP A 115 -1.33 10.98 7.92
CA TRP A 115 -2.41 10.16 8.49
C TRP A 115 -2.56 8.77 7.84
N LEU A 116 -2.17 8.62 6.57
CA LEU A 116 -2.20 7.33 5.89
C LEU A 116 -0.86 6.60 6.07
N VAL A 117 -0.85 5.56 6.90
CA VAL A 117 0.33 4.70 7.08
C VAL A 117 0.61 3.91 5.80
N ALA A 118 1.84 4.00 5.31
CA ALA A 118 2.31 3.16 4.22
C ALA A 118 2.54 1.72 4.71
N PRO A 119 1.98 0.68 4.07
CA PRO A 119 2.35 -0.70 4.33
C PRO A 119 3.87 -0.87 4.17
N ASP A 120 4.54 -1.39 5.18
CA ASP A 120 5.96 -1.72 5.03
C ASP A 120 6.12 -2.79 3.95
N PHE A 121 7.24 -2.79 3.24
CA PHE A 121 7.49 -3.79 2.22
C PHE A 121 8.96 -4.13 2.13
N THR A 122 9.26 -5.36 1.77
CA THR A 122 10.63 -5.86 1.56
C THR A 122 10.83 -6.15 0.09
N PHE A 123 11.98 -5.77 -0.45
CA PHE A 123 12.30 -5.93 -1.87
C PHE A 123 13.79 -6.17 -2.08
N ALA A 124 14.13 -6.79 -3.21
CA ALA A 124 15.50 -6.90 -3.70
C ALA A 124 15.61 -6.42 -5.16
N VAL A 125 16.82 -6.04 -5.56
CA VAL A 125 17.17 -5.60 -6.92
C VAL A 125 18.28 -6.50 -7.46
N GLY A 126 17.93 -7.45 -8.31
CA GLY A 126 18.87 -8.46 -8.80
C GLY A 126 19.57 -9.17 -7.62
N PRO A 127 20.91 -9.28 -7.61
CA PRO A 127 21.65 -10.01 -6.57
C PRO A 127 21.89 -9.22 -5.27
N THR A 128 21.35 -8.01 -5.13
CA THR A 128 21.61 -7.19 -3.93
C THR A 128 20.83 -7.70 -2.71
N PRO A 129 21.33 -7.53 -1.48
CA PRO A 129 20.57 -7.84 -0.26
C PRO A 129 19.20 -7.16 -0.24
N ALA A 130 18.23 -7.85 0.37
CA ALA A 130 16.89 -7.31 0.55
C ALA A 130 16.90 -6.06 1.42
N ARG A 131 16.06 -5.09 1.07
CA ARG A 131 15.81 -3.84 1.80
C ARG A 131 14.33 -3.72 2.14
N ALA A 132 14.00 -2.98 3.18
CA ALA A 132 12.63 -2.67 3.54
C ALA A 132 12.32 -1.17 3.44
N LEU A 133 11.05 -0.80 3.23
CA LEU A 133 10.62 0.60 3.25
C LEU A 133 11.01 1.28 4.57
N LYS A 134 10.85 0.58 5.70
CA LYS A 134 11.26 1.09 7.02
C LYS A 134 12.75 1.45 7.13
N ASP A 135 13.63 0.88 6.31
CA ASP A 135 15.08 1.17 6.36
C ASP A 135 15.39 2.58 5.86
N TYR A 136 14.46 3.21 5.13
CA TYR A 136 14.56 4.59 4.66
C TYR A 136 14.06 5.62 5.69
N ARG A 137 13.39 5.17 6.76
CA ARG A 137 12.81 6.07 7.76
C ARG A 137 13.87 6.94 8.43
N GLY A 138 13.50 8.19 8.72
CA GLY A 138 14.38 9.23 9.25
C GLY A 138 15.44 9.73 8.27
N ARG A 139 15.58 9.12 7.08
CA ARG A 139 16.69 9.41 6.15
C ARG A 139 16.21 9.90 4.78
N ARG A 140 15.28 9.18 4.15
CA ARG A 140 14.85 9.43 2.77
C ARG A 140 13.33 9.49 2.66
N ILE A 141 12.87 10.34 1.76
CA ILE A 141 11.51 10.24 1.18
C ILE A 141 11.56 9.11 0.15
N VAL A 142 10.52 8.29 0.06
CA VAL A 142 10.43 7.23 -0.96
C VAL A 142 9.36 7.59 -1.97
N LEU A 143 9.74 7.70 -3.24
CA LEU A 143 8.81 7.74 -4.36
C LEU A 143 8.63 6.30 -4.88
N LEU A 144 7.56 5.65 -4.46
CA LEU A 144 7.20 4.32 -4.93
C LEU A 144 6.45 4.44 -6.26
N VAL A 145 6.94 3.76 -7.30
CA VAL A 145 6.37 3.82 -8.66
C VAL A 145 5.92 2.43 -9.08
N LEU A 146 4.61 2.16 -9.07
CA LEU A 146 4.03 1.00 -9.72
C LEU A 146 3.95 1.29 -11.22
N TYR A 147 4.59 0.45 -12.05
CA TYR A 147 4.66 0.68 -13.48
C TYR A 147 4.24 -0.53 -14.31
N THR A 148 3.67 -0.26 -15.47
CA THR A 148 3.35 -1.26 -16.50
C THR A 148 3.92 -0.77 -17.83
N LEU A 149 4.61 -1.65 -18.55
CA LEU A 149 5.18 -1.34 -19.87
C LEU A 149 4.21 -1.75 -20.99
N PRO A 150 4.19 -1.04 -22.14
CA PRO A 150 5.07 0.09 -22.48
C PRO A 150 4.66 1.44 -21.88
N ASP A 151 3.44 1.55 -21.36
CA ASP A 151 2.77 2.82 -21.01
C ASP A 151 3.56 3.70 -20.03
N SER A 152 4.25 3.09 -19.06
CA SER A 152 5.01 3.83 -18.04
C SER A 152 6.42 4.25 -18.49
N ARG A 153 6.88 3.81 -19.67
CA ARG A 153 8.25 4.06 -20.15
C ARG A 153 8.61 5.56 -20.20
N PRO A 154 7.76 6.48 -20.71
CA PRO A 154 8.09 7.89 -20.75
C PRO A 154 8.32 8.48 -19.36
N ARG A 155 7.51 8.07 -18.37
CA ARG A 155 7.65 8.53 -16.99
C ARG A 155 8.91 7.98 -16.33
N LEU A 156 9.21 6.69 -16.51
CA LEU A 156 10.45 6.10 -16.01
C LEU A 156 11.69 6.80 -16.59
N ALA A 157 11.67 7.15 -17.88
CA ALA A 157 12.74 7.92 -18.52
C ALA A 157 12.89 9.32 -17.94
N GLN A 158 11.77 10.02 -17.70
CA GLN A 158 11.78 11.33 -17.06
C GLN A 158 12.36 11.27 -15.63
N LEU A 159 11.96 10.28 -14.83
CA LEU A 159 12.50 10.08 -13.48
C LEU A 159 14.00 9.73 -13.54
N ALA A 160 14.42 8.91 -14.49
CA ALA A 160 15.83 8.53 -14.66
C ALA A 160 16.70 9.74 -15.02
N ALA A 161 16.25 10.57 -15.95
CA ALA A 161 16.95 11.80 -16.33
C ALA A 161 17.11 12.81 -15.18
N ASN A 162 16.21 12.77 -14.18
CA ASN A 162 16.20 13.68 -13.04
C ASN A 162 16.60 13.02 -11.71
N TYR A 163 17.05 11.76 -11.75
CA TYR A 163 17.28 10.98 -10.54
C TYR A 163 18.34 11.61 -9.63
N ASN A 164 19.40 12.20 -10.20
CA ASN A 164 20.43 12.89 -9.42
C ASN A 164 19.85 14.06 -8.61
N VAL A 165 18.94 14.84 -9.18
CA VAL A 165 18.26 15.94 -8.48
C VAL A 165 17.39 15.41 -7.35
N LEU A 166 16.60 14.37 -7.62
CA LEU A 166 15.75 13.71 -6.62
C LEU A 166 16.57 13.14 -5.46
N ALA A 167 17.68 12.45 -5.76
CA ALA A 167 18.57 11.86 -4.77
C ALA A 167 19.27 12.91 -3.90
N LEU A 168 19.67 14.05 -4.49
CA LEU A 168 20.22 15.20 -3.76
C LEU A 168 19.19 15.83 -2.81
N LEU A 169 17.91 15.85 -3.19
CA LEU A 169 16.80 16.31 -2.34
C LEU A 169 16.37 15.28 -1.28
N GLY A 170 17.06 14.14 -1.19
CA GLY A 170 16.79 13.13 -0.18
C GLY A 170 15.71 12.12 -0.59
N VAL A 171 15.39 11.98 -1.87
CA VAL A 171 14.40 11.02 -2.38
C VAL A 171 15.07 9.75 -2.90
N GLU A 172 14.54 8.58 -2.52
CA GLU A 172 14.79 7.31 -3.17
C GLU A 172 13.61 6.98 -4.09
N VAL A 173 13.86 6.72 -5.36
CA VAL A 173 12.84 6.20 -6.29
C VAL A 173 12.87 4.68 -6.23
N VAL A 174 11.74 4.03 -6.00
CA VAL A 174 11.64 2.56 -6.02
C VAL A 174 10.58 2.17 -7.04
N ALA A 175 11.00 1.62 -8.17
CA ALA A 175 10.07 1.23 -9.23
C ALA A 175 9.75 -0.26 -9.17
N VAL A 176 8.46 -0.58 -9.21
CA VAL A 176 7.91 -1.92 -9.04
C VAL A 176 7.07 -2.29 -10.27
N PRO A 177 7.38 -3.40 -10.95
CA PRO A 177 6.55 -3.87 -12.05
C PRO A 177 5.18 -4.30 -11.51
N GLY A 178 4.10 -3.66 -12.00
CA GLY A 178 2.74 -3.92 -11.56
C GLY A 178 2.23 -5.33 -11.93
N ASP A 179 2.77 -5.91 -13.00
CA ASP A 179 2.53 -7.31 -13.39
C ASP A 179 3.43 -8.30 -12.64
N ALA A 180 4.34 -7.82 -11.80
CA ALA A 180 5.35 -8.59 -11.08
C ALA A 180 6.16 -9.54 -12.01
N ALA A 181 6.39 -9.12 -13.26
CA ALA A 181 7.14 -9.92 -14.21
C ALA A 181 8.61 -10.13 -13.78
N PRO A 182 9.13 -11.36 -13.77
CA PRO A 182 10.50 -11.65 -13.33
C PRO A 182 11.56 -11.10 -14.30
N ASP A 183 11.17 -10.83 -15.56
CA ASP A 183 12.03 -10.28 -16.61
C ASP A 183 11.89 -8.76 -16.78
N ALA A 184 11.31 -8.06 -15.78
CA ALA A 184 11.03 -6.63 -15.83
C ALA A 184 12.24 -5.76 -16.22
N ILE A 185 13.43 -6.04 -15.67
CA ILE A 185 14.68 -5.34 -16.04
C ILE A 185 15.00 -5.54 -17.53
N ARG A 186 14.84 -6.76 -18.04
CA ARG A 186 15.11 -7.07 -19.45
C ARG A 186 14.15 -6.33 -20.38
N ARG A 187 12.88 -6.18 -19.99
CA ARG A 187 11.86 -5.44 -20.74
C ARG A 187 12.08 -3.94 -20.77
N LEU A 188 12.72 -3.37 -19.74
CA LEU A 188 13.12 -1.96 -19.73
C LEU A 188 14.22 -1.69 -20.76
N GLY A 189 15.12 -2.66 -20.99
CA GLY A 189 16.21 -2.53 -21.94
C GLY A 189 17.32 -1.61 -21.43
N ALA A 190 18.21 -1.18 -22.32
CA ALA A 190 19.39 -0.37 -21.97
C ALA A 190 19.13 1.15 -21.93
N ASP A 191 18.02 1.61 -22.51
CA ASP A 191 17.63 3.02 -22.61
C ASP A 191 16.17 3.18 -22.14
N PRO A 192 15.87 4.03 -21.13
CA PRO A 192 16.79 4.90 -20.37
C PRO A 192 17.74 4.13 -19.44
N LEU A 193 18.91 4.71 -19.17
CA LEU A 193 19.78 4.24 -18.09
C LEU A 193 19.10 4.55 -16.75
N ILE A 194 18.58 3.51 -16.10
CA ILE A 194 17.91 3.62 -14.79
C ILE A 194 18.91 3.29 -13.68
N LEU A 195 19.18 4.28 -12.82
CA LEU A 195 20.08 4.14 -11.67
C LEU A 195 19.35 3.96 -10.33
N PHE A 196 18.03 4.11 -10.32
CA PHE A 196 17.21 3.83 -9.15
C PHE A 196 16.79 2.36 -9.09
N PRO A 197 16.47 1.82 -7.90
CA PRO A 197 15.95 0.47 -7.73
C PRO A 197 14.81 0.08 -8.66
N ILE A 198 15.01 -0.96 -9.47
CA ILE A 198 13.96 -1.73 -10.14
C ILE A 198 13.75 -3.02 -9.35
N VAL A 199 12.59 -3.18 -8.73
CA VAL A 199 12.29 -4.33 -7.88
C VAL A 199 12.18 -5.61 -8.72
N THR A 200 12.94 -6.63 -8.33
CA THR A 200 12.91 -7.98 -8.94
C THR A 200 12.27 -9.02 -8.03
N GLU A 201 12.42 -8.85 -6.71
CA GLU A 201 11.81 -9.72 -5.70
C GLU A 201 10.92 -8.90 -4.76
N GLY A 202 9.77 -9.46 -4.38
CA GLY A 202 8.75 -8.77 -3.59
C GLY A 202 7.78 -7.91 -4.41
N ALA A 203 7.98 -7.81 -5.73
CA ALA A 203 7.13 -6.99 -6.60
C ALA A 203 5.65 -7.38 -6.55
N ARG A 204 5.35 -8.68 -6.47
CA ARG A 204 3.97 -9.20 -6.41
C ARG A 204 3.26 -8.73 -5.16
N GLU A 205 3.90 -8.85 -4.00
CA GLU A 205 3.35 -8.47 -2.71
C GLU A 205 3.16 -6.95 -2.63
N ILE A 206 4.14 -6.18 -3.12
CA ILE A 206 4.05 -4.72 -3.17
C ILE A 206 2.92 -4.26 -4.09
N ALA A 207 2.86 -4.78 -5.31
CA ALA A 207 1.80 -4.44 -6.28
C ALA A 207 0.42 -4.84 -5.75
N ALA A 208 0.29 -6.00 -5.08
CA ALA A 208 -0.96 -6.44 -4.48
C ALA A 208 -1.43 -5.51 -3.36
N ALA A 209 -0.52 -5.02 -2.50
CA ALA A 209 -0.86 -4.13 -1.40
C ALA A 209 -1.17 -2.70 -1.87
N TYR A 210 -0.25 -2.08 -2.62
CA TYR A 210 -0.41 -0.69 -3.08
C TYR A 210 -1.42 -0.54 -4.21
N GLY A 211 -1.67 -1.60 -4.98
CA GLY A 211 -2.76 -1.64 -5.96
C GLY A 211 -4.16 -1.54 -5.32
N LEU A 212 -4.30 -1.79 -4.02
CA LEU A 212 -5.53 -1.50 -3.28
C LEU A 212 -5.77 0.01 -3.20
N PHE A 213 -4.71 0.80 -3.04
CA PHE A 213 -4.79 2.25 -2.91
C PHE A 213 -4.85 2.96 -4.26
N ALA A 214 -4.39 2.34 -5.35
CA ALA A 214 -4.51 2.88 -6.70
C ALA A 214 -4.63 1.75 -7.72
N ARG A 215 -5.84 1.54 -8.23
CA ARG A 215 -6.09 0.54 -9.29
C ARG A 215 -5.80 1.16 -10.63
N ALA A 216 -4.54 1.18 -11.05
CA ALA A 216 -4.17 1.70 -12.36
C ALA A 216 -2.93 0.96 -12.90
N PRO A 217 -2.73 0.93 -14.23
CA PRO A 217 -1.51 0.39 -14.85
C PRO A 217 -0.24 1.12 -14.39
N HIS A 218 -0.38 2.39 -14.00
CA HIS A 218 0.68 3.21 -13.44
C HIS A 218 0.17 3.92 -12.19
N ALA A 219 0.93 3.89 -11.10
CA ALA A 219 0.63 4.65 -9.90
C ALA A 219 1.91 5.06 -9.18
N GLU A 220 1.90 6.25 -8.60
CA GLU A 220 3.02 6.79 -7.83
C GLU A 220 2.54 7.15 -6.42
N PHE A 221 3.37 6.88 -5.42
CA PHE A 221 3.10 7.22 -4.02
C PHE A 221 4.32 7.95 -3.45
N LEU A 222 4.10 9.13 -2.88
CA LEU A 222 5.12 9.87 -2.16
C LEU A 222 5.02 9.53 -0.67
N ILE A 223 6.03 8.83 -0.16
CA ILE A 223 6.08 8.35 1.23
C ILE A 223 7.14 9.15 1.98
N ASP A 224 6.77 9.77 3.10
CA ASP A 224 7.70 10.58 3.89
C ASP A 224 8.67 9.74 4.73
N ARG A 225 9.57 10.44 5.42
CA ARG A 225 10.61 9.85 6.28
C ARG A 225 10.04 9.13 7.51
N GLN A 226 8.76 9.29 7.82
CA GLN A 226 8.11 8.63 8.96
C GLN A 226 7.32 7.40 8.51
N GLY A 227 7.18 7.19 7.20
CA GLY A 227 6.46 6.06 6.62
C GLY A 227 4.99 6.34 6.36
N TYR A 228 4.59 7.60 6.18
CA TYR A 228 3.23 7.96 5.78
C TYR A 228 3.16 8.26 4.29
N VAL A 229 2.09 7.82 3.64
CA VAL A 229 1.75 8.22 2.28
C VAL A 229 1.23 9.65 2.34
N ARG A 230 1.89 10.57 1.61
CA ARG A 230 1.62 12.01 1.64
C ARG A 230 0.99 12.53 0.37
N ALA A 231 1.22 11.85 -0.74
CA ALA A 231 0.53 12.10 -2.01
C ALA A 231 0.46 10.79 -2.80
N ARG A 232 -0.50 10.73 -3.72
CA ARG A 232 -0.60 9.64 -4.69
C ARG A 232 -1.02 10.18 -6.06
N TRP A 233 -0.57 9.52 -7.11
CA TRP A 233 -0.94 9.85 -8.49
C TRP A 233 -1.25 8.58 -9.26
N ALA A 234 -2.41 8.52 -9.89
CA ALA A 234 -2.85 7.40 -10.70
C ALA A 234 -3.80 7.91 -11.78
N PRO A 235 -3.63 7.55 -13.08
CA PRO A 235 -4.34 8.13 -14.22
C PRO A 235 -5.87 8.22 -14.08
N GLU A 236 -6.49 7.29 -13.34
CA GLU A 236 -7.95 7.30 -13.09
C GLU A 236 -8.42 8.41 -12.13
N THR A 237 -7.50 9.01 -11.36
CA THR A 237 -7.79 9.97 -10.28
C THR A 237 -7.02 11.28 -10.39
N ALA A 238 -5.82 11.25 -10.99
CA ALA A 238 -5.03 12.43 -11.33
C ALA A 238 -3.99 12.04 -12.41
N PRO A 239 -3.65 12.93 -13.36
CA PRO A 239 -2.52 12.69 -14.25
C PRO A 239 -1.23 12.51 -13.45
N VAL A 240 -0.25 11.83 -14.06
CA VAL A 240 1.11 11.72 -13.51
C VAL A 240 1.62 13.11 -13.10
N ARG A 241 2.17 13.23 -11.90
CA ARG A 241 2.59 14.52 -11.34
C ARG A 241 3.72 15.12 -12.18
N GLU A 242 3.48 16.32 -12.71
CA GLU A 242 4.53 17.09 -13.38
C GLU A 242 5.76 17.25 -12.49
N LEU A 243 6.94 17.22 -13.09
CA LEU A 243 8.20 17.17 -12.34
C LEU A 243 8.41 18.38 -11.43
N ASN A 244 8.10 19.59 -11.90
CA ASN A 244 8.14 20.83 -11.11
C ASN A 244 7.25 20.75 -9.86
N LEU A 245 6.03 20.21 -10.00
CA LEU A 245 5.10 20.05 -8.89
C LEU A 245 5.57 18.97 -7.92
N LEU A 246 6.11 17.85 -8.42
CA LEU A 246 6.73 16.82 -7.58
C LEU A 246 7.90 17.40 -6.78
N LEU A 247 8.76 18.23 -7.39
CA LEU A 247 9.86 18.89 -6.69
C LEU A 247 9.36 19.84 -5.60
N ALA A 248 8.26 20.56 -5.83
CA ALA A 248 7.62 21.39 -4.82
C ALA A 248 7.08 20.56 -3.64
N ASP A 249 6.40 19.44 -3.93
CA ASP A 249 5.92 18.49 -2.89
C ASP A 249 7.09 17.95 -2.03
N ILE A 250 8.22 17.62 -2.67
CA ILE A 250 9.44 17.16 -1.97
C ILE A 250 10.04 18.26 -1.09
N GLN A 251 10.07 19.50 -1.58
CA GLN A 251 10.57 20.64 -0.81
C GLN A 251 9.70 20.91 0.42
N GLU A 252 8.37 20.80 0.29
CA GLU A 252 7.44 20.91 1.41
C GLU A 252 7.75 19.87 2.49
N LEU A 253 7.89 18.60 2.11
CA LEU A 253 8.26 17.51 3.05
C LEU A 253 9.64 17.68 3.67
N ASN A 254 10.56 18.37 3.00
CA ASN A 254 11.89 18.67 3.55
C ASN A 254 11.87 19.82 4.56
N GLN A 255 10.89 20.71 4.47
CA GLN A 255 10.70 21.83 5.40
C GLN A 255 9.82 21.46 6.59
N GLU A 256 8.98 20.44 6.43
CA GLU A 256 8.10 19.95 7.48
C GLU A 256 8.89 19.39 8.68
N LYS A 257 8.57 19.91 9.87
CA LYS A 257 9.12 19.36 11.11
C LYS A 257 8.47 18.01 11.38
N ALA A 258 9.28 16.97 11.64
CA ALA A 258 8.80 15.65 12.01
C ALA A 258 8.02 15.70 13.34
N ALA A 259 6.69 15.87 13.25
CA ALA A 259 5.82 16.02 14.42
C ALA A 259 5.23 14.69 14.89
N THR A 260 5.13 13.68 14.00
CA THR A 260 4.47 12.40 14.28
C THR A 260 5.49 11.26 14.41
N PRO A 261 5.40 10.42 15.46
CA PRO A 261 6.20 9.21 15.61
C PRO A 261 6.08 8.27 14.41
N ALA A 262 7.04 7.35 14.26
CA ALA A 262 7.04 6.40 13.14
C ALA A 262 5.75 5.57 13.13
N ALA A 263 5.26 5.24 11.92
CA ALA A 263 3.95 4.62 11.72
C ALA A 263 3.70 3.31 12.50
N ASP A 264 4.75 2.57 12.87
CA ASP A 264 4.64 1.32 13.63
C ASP A 264 4.25 1.54 15.12
N GLU A 265 4.37 2.78 15.61
CA GLU A 265 3.97 3.19 16.96
C GLU A 265 2.53 3.73 17.00
N HIS A 266 1.92 4.00 15.83
CA HIS A 266 0.53 4.43 15.68
C HIS A 266 -0.36 3.23 15.27
N VAL A 267 -0.44 2.24 16.15
CA VAL A 267 -1.49 1.22 16.07
C VAL A 267 -2.48 1.49 17.19
N HIS A 268 -3.52 2.27 16.88
CA HIS A 268 -4.76 2.22 17.64
C HIS A 268 -5.56 1.01 17.18
#